data_AF-A0A0E9LSY2-F1
#
_entry.id   AF-A0A0E9LSY2-F1
#
_cell.length_a   1.000
_cell.length_b   1.000
_cell.length_c   1.000
_cell.angle_alpha   90.00
_cell.angle_beta   90.00
_cell.angle_gamma   90.00
#
_symmetry.space_group_name_H-M   'P 1'
#
loop_
_entity.id
_entity.type
_entity.pdbx_description
1 polymer ?
#
loop_
_entity_poly.entity_id
_entity_poly.type
_entity_poly.pdbx_seq_one_letter_code
_entity_poly.pdbx_strand_id
1 'polypeptide(L)'
;MNELFTARLGFAYDPTPIPSDYLTPETPGANKLNYTVGASLRLASNISLDASLQYIQALEREDGYAPADFYATYNTNAVIPGVGLNITF
;
A
#
# COMPACT_ATOMS: atom_id res chain seq x y z
N MET A 1 17.12 -14.51 -23.52
CA MET A 1 15.91 -13.76 -23.93
C MET A 1 16.02 -12.36 -23.35
N ASN A 2 16.02 -11.32 -24.18
CA ASN A 2 16.07 -9.92 -23.73
C ASN A 2 14.61 -9.45 -23.59
N GLU A 3 14.03 -9.56 -22.40
CA GLU A 3 12.65 -9.10 -22.17
C GLU A 3 12.63 -7.56 -22.16
N LEU A 4 11.98 -6.98 -23.18
CA LEU A 4 11.79 -5.54 -23.32
C LEU A 4 10.77 -5.00 -22.30
N PHE A 5 9.87 -5.85 -21.83
CA PHE A 5 8.76 -5.49 -20.95
C PHE A 5 8.53 -6.56 -19.89
N THR A 6 8.34 -6.15 -18.64
CA THR A 6 7.97 -7.04 -17.53
C THR A 6 6.79 -6.43 -16.79
N ALA A 7 5.72 -7.21 -16.58
CA ALA A 7 4.59 -6.80 -15.76
C ALA A 7 4.64 -7.46 -14.37
N ARG A 8 4.11 -6.77 -13.36
CA ARG A 8 3.98 -7.24 -11.98
C ARG A 8 2.58 -6.96 -11.46
N LEU A 9 2.05 -7.90 -10.70
CA LEU A 9 0.79 -7.81 -10.00
C LEU A 9 0.98 -8.45 -8.62
N GLY A 10 0.43 -7.83 -7.58
CA GLY A 10 0.62 -8.30 -6.22
C GLY A 10 -0.56 -7.97 -5.32
N PHE A 11 -0.62 -8.72 -4.22
CA PHE A 11 -1.62 -8.55 -3.17
C PHE A 11 -0.98 -8.84 -1.81
N ALA A 12 -1.36 -8.10 -0.78
CA ALA A 12 -0.97 -8.38 0.60
C ALA A 12 -2.06 -8.00 1.59
N TYR A 13 -2.19 -8.80 2.66
CA TYR A 13 -3.03 -8.49 3.82
C TYR A 13 -2.15 -8.02 4.98
N ASP A 14 -2.48 -6.87 5.55
CA ASP A 14 -1.76 -6.22 6.64
C ASP A 14 -2.70 -6.07 7.85
N PRO A 15 -2.69 -7.02 8.81
CA PRO A 15 -3.54 -6.95 9.99
C PRO A 15 -3.05 -5.87 10.95
N THR A 16 -3.99 -5.14 11.56
CA THR A 16 -3.66 -4.17 12.60
C THR A 16 -3.25 -4.86 13.90
N PRO A 17 -2.17 -4.43 14.56
CA PRO A 17 -1.82 -4.91 15.89
C PRO A 17 -2.61 -4.20 17.00
N ILE A 18 -3.44 -3.20 16.67
CA ILE A 18 -4.16 -2.38 17.65
C ILE A 18 -5.35 -3.18 18.20
N PRO A 19 -5.36 -3.51 19.51
CA PRO A 19 -6.49 -4.19 20.14
C PRO A 19 -7.77 -3.35 20.08
N SER A 20 -8.93 -4.01 20.22
CA SER A 20 -10.21 -3.32 20.40
C SER A 20 -10.19 -2.41 21.62
N ASP A 21 -10.93 -1.31 21.58
CA ASP A 21 -11.07 -0.30 22.65
C ASP A 21 -9.78 0.51 22.95
N TYR A 22 -8.74 0.35 22.12
CA TYR A 22 -7.48 1.10 22.20
C TYR A 22 -7.12 1.81 20.88
N LEU A 23 -8.10 2.04 20.01
CA LEU A 23 -7.93 2.80 18.76
C LEU A 23 -7.96 4.30 19.05
N THR A 24 -6.91 5.01 18.66
CA THR A 24 -6.83 6.46 18.86
C THR A 24 -7.10 7.24 17.58
N PRO A 25 -7.76 8.42 17.67
CA PRO A 25 -8.21 9.18 16.50
C PRO A 25 -7.08 9.77 15.66
N GLU A 26 -5.91 10.02 16.23
CA GLU A 26 -4.77 10.61 15.53
C GLU A 26 -4.11 9.66 14.54
N THR A 27 -4.25 8.35 14.73
CA THR A 27 -3.73 7.33 13.81
C THR A 27 -4.66 6.12 13.82
N PRO A 28 -5.82 6.22 13.14
CA PRO A 28 -6.84 5.18 13.17
C PRO A 28 -6.40 3.98 12.33
N GLY A 29 -5.63 3.09 12.95
CA GLY A 29 -5.16 1.87 12.32
C GLY A 29 -6.26 0.83 12.15
N ALA A 30 -6.34 0.27 10.94
CA ALA A 30 -7.22 -0.86 10.63
C ALA A 30 -6.46 -1.93 9.83
N ASN A 31 -7.08 -3.10 9.68
CA ASN A 31 -6.65 -4.11 8.74
C ASN A 31 -6.63 -3.53 7.33
N LYS A 32 -5.62 -3.84 6.53
CA LYS A 32 -5.49 -3.29 5.17
C LYS A 32 -5.34 -4.38 4.12
N LEU A 33 -5.99 -4.15 2.99
CA LEU A 33 -5.80 -4.89 1.76
C LEU A 33 -4.94 -4.04 0.82
N ASN A 34 -3.82 -4.60 0.39
CA ASN A 34 -2.87 -3.94 -0.49
C ASN A 34 -2.96 -4.59 -1.86
N TYR A 35 -3.22 -3.79 -2.90
CA TYR A 35 -3.22 -4.20 -4.29
C TYR A 35 -2.09 -3.48 -4.99
N THR A 36 -1.24 -4.21 -5.70
CA THR A 36 -0.10 -3.61 -6.41
C THR A 36 -0.10 -4.03 -7.87
N VAL A 37 0.23 -3.07 -8.73
CA VAL A 37 0.49 -3.29 -10.15
C VAL A 37 1.77 -2.56 -10.52
N GLY A 38 2.51 -3.08 -11.49
CA GLY A 38 3.70 -2.39 -11.98
C GLY A 38 4.21 -2.94 -13.30
N ALA A 39 5.05 -2.16 -13.95
CA ALA A 39 5.68 -2.52 -15.20
C ALA A 39 7.12 -2.00 -15.25
N SER A 40 8.01 -2.80 -15.84
CA SER A 40 9.36 -2.39 -16.22
C SER A 40 9.47 -2.36 -17.74
N LEU A 41 10.11 -1.31 -18.27
CA LEU A 41 10.49 -1.19 -19.67
C LEU A 41 12.01 -1.09 -19.77
N ARG A 42 12.62 -2.01 -20.50
CA ARG A 42 14.06 -1.96 -20.79
C ARG A 42 14.28 -1.08 -22.02
N LEU A 43 14.86 0.11 -21.79
CA LEU A 43 15.13 1.10 -22.84
C LEU A 43 16.45 0.81 -23.58
N ALA A 44 17.44 0.28 -22.86
CA ALA A 44 18.73 -0.16 -23.40
C ALA A 44 19.25 -1.37 -22.61
N SER A 45 20.36 -1.97 -23.03
CA SER A 45 20.98 -3.10 -22.29
C SER A 45 21.32 -2.74 -20.84
N ASN A 46 21.59 -1.46 -20.58
CA ASN A 46 22.02 -0.92 -19.30
C ASN A 46 21.03 0.06 -18.65
N ILE A 47 19.87 0.34 -19.27
CA ILE A 47 18.88 1.31 -18.77
C ILE A 47 17.48 0.69 -18.76
N SER A 48 16.77 0.79 -17.63
CA SER A 48 15.35 0.44 -17.52
C SER A 48 14.55 1.45 -16.71
N LEU A 49 13.27 1.61 -17.07
CA LEU A 49 12.29 2.43 -16.38
C LEU A 49 11.24 1.54 -15.71
N ASP A 50 10.85 1.88 -14.49
CA ASP A 50 9.78 1.23 -13.75
C ASP A 50 8.63 2.21 -13.54
N ALA A 51 7.41 1.71 -13.62
CA ALA A 51 6.21 2.38 -13.15
C ALA A 51 5.46 1.43 -12.21
N SER A 52 4.95 1.95 -11.10
CA SER A 52 4.20 1.17 -10.12
C SER A 52 3.01 1.95 -9.58
N LEU A 53 2.01 1.22 -9.12
CA LEU A 53 0.86 1.75 -8.40
C LEU A 53 0.49 0.78 -7.30
N GLN A 54 0.32 1.30 -6.09
CA GLN A 54 -0.25 0.58 -4.96
C GLN A 54 -1.54 1.26 -4.51
N TYR A 55 -2.60 0.48 -4.39
CA TYR A 55 -3.84 0.88 -3.75
C TYR A 55 -3.94 0.15 -2.41
N ILE A 56 -4.10 0.92 -1.33
CA ILE A 56 -4.26 0.40 0.02
C ILE A 56 -5.68 0.74 0.47
N GLN A 57 -6.47 -0.29 0.71
CA GLN A 57 -7.80 -0.18 1.29
C GLN A 57 -7.71 -0.55 2.77
N ALA A 58 -7.88 0.42 3.67
CA ALA A 58 -8.11 0.10 5.07
C ALA A 58 -9.56 -0.35 5.21
N LEU A 59 -9.78 -1.52 5.80
CA LEU A 59 -11.11 -2.00 6.10
C LEU A 59 -11.74 -1.06 7.11
N GLU A 60 -13.00 -0.69 6.87
CA GLU A 60 -13.75 0.16 7.78
C GLU A 60 -13.74 -0.45 9.19
N ARG A 61 -13.39 0.38 10.17
CA ARG A 61 -13.29 -0.03 11.57
C ARG A 61 -14.11 0.93 12.42
N GLU A 62 -15.12 0.40 13.08
CA GLU A 62 -15.84 1.06 14.18
C GLU A 62 -15.18 0.61 15.48
N ASP A 63 -14.51 1.53 16.15
CA ASP A 63 -13.78 1.29 17.38
C ASP A 63 -13.42 2.62 18.06
N GLY A 64 -12.77 2.57 19.21
CA GLY A 64 -12.46 3.77 19.97
C GLY A 64 -11.39 3.58 21.02
N TYR A 65 -11.27 4.59 21.87
CA TYR A 65 -10.37 4.59 23.01
C TYR A 65 -11.20 4.64 24.30
N ALA A 66 -11.41 3.48 24.91
CA ALA A 66 -12.23 3.33 26.12
C ALA A 66 -11.82 4.27 27.27
N PRO A 67 -10.53 4.53 27.56
CA PRO A 67 -10.16 5.42 28.66
C PRO A 67 -10.62 6.88 28.48
N ALA A 68 -10.98 7.29 27.26
CA ALA A 68 -11.55 8.62 26.98
C ALA A 68 -13.02 8.58 26.58
N ASP A 69 -13.67 7.40 26.63
CA ASP A 69 -15.05 7.17 26.16
C ASP A 69 -15.31 7.76 24.76
N PHE A 70 -14.36 7.53 23.85
CA PHE A 70 -14.39 8.12 22.52
C PHE A 70 -14.40 7.03 21.45
N TYR A 71 -15.49 6.94 20.69
CA TYR A 71 -15.69 5.94 19.64
C TYR A 71 -16.11 6.61 18.32
N ALA A 72 -15.62 6.07 17.21
CA ALA A 72 -15.94 6.55 15.88
C ALA A 72 -15.74 5.46 14.83
N THR A 73 -16.27 5.71 13.62
CA THR A 73 -16.02 4.87 12.45
C THR A 73 -14.96 5.51 11.57
N TYR A 74 -13.91 4.75 11.24
CA TYR A 74 -12.82 5.21 10.39
C TYR A 74 -12.78 4.43 9.08
N ASN A 75 -12.71 5.15 7.97
CA ASN A 75 -12.56 4.60 6.63
C ASN A 75 -11.48 5.39 5.89
N THR A 76 -10.43 4.71 5.43
CA THR A 76 -9.26 5.36 4.84
C THR A 76 -8.72 4.55 3.68
N ASN A 77 -8.35 5.25 2.60
CA ASN A 77 -7.73 4.65 1.43
C ASN A 77 -6.50 5.45 1.03
N ALA A 78 -5.50 4.77 0.48
CA ALA A 78 -4.30 5.41 -0.06
C ALA A 78 -3.99 4.93 -1.47
N VAL A 79 -3.49 5.85 -2.30
CA VAL A 79 -3.03 5.60 -3.66
C VAL A 79 -1.57 6.06 -3.74
N ILE A 80 -0.67 5.15 -4.09
CA ILE A 80 0.77 5.39 -4.10
C ILE A 80 1.31 5.11 -5.51
N PRO A 81 1.43 6.13 -6.37
CA PRO A 81 2.10 6.00 -7.65
C PRO A 81 3.63 6.03 -7.47
N GLY A 82 4.35 5.29 -8.30
CA GLY A 82 5.81 5.23 -8.29
C GLY A 82 6.41 5.21 -9.69
N VAL A 83 7.60 5.79 -9.82
CA VAL A 83 8.43 5.72 -11.02
C VAL A 83 9.88 5.47 -10.61
N GLY A 84 10.60 4.65 -11.37
CA GLY A 84 12.00 4.31 -11.11
C GLY A 84 12.84 4.35 -12.38
N LEU A 85 14.11 4.71 -12.24
CA LEU A 85 15.12 4.63 -13.30
C LEU A 85 16.29 3.80 -12.80
N ASN A 86 16.70 2.80 -13.57
CA ASN A 86 17.80 1.91 -13.24
C ASN A 86 18.90 2.03 -14.29
N ILE A 87 20.15 2.05 -13.84
CA ILE A 87 21.36 2.11 -14.67
C ILE A 87 22.33 1.03 -14.17
N THR A 88 22.83 0.18 -15.07
CA THR A 88 23.82 -0.87 -14.76
C THR A 88 25.13 -0.59 -15.50
N PHE A 89 26.28 -0.83 -14.86
CA PHE A 89 27.63 -0.57 -15.40
C PHE A 89 28.36 -1.87 -15.69
#